data_AF-A0A0F9C1B4-F1
#
_entry.id   AF-A0A0F9C1B4-F1
#
_cell.length_a   1.000
_cell.length_b   1.000
_cell.length_c   1.000
_cell.angle_alpha   90.00
_cell.angle_beta   90.00
_cell.angle_gamma   90.00
#
_symmetry.space_group_name_H-M   'P 1'
#
loop_
_entity.id
_entity.type
_entity.pdbx_description
1 polymer ?
#
loop_
_entity_poly.entity_id
_entity_poly.type
_entity_poly.pdbx_seq_one_letter_code
_entity_poly.pdbx_strand_id
1 'polypeptide(L)' 'MNKSILKAIALTFVMCLAFSSCELLDCKTCELVSTTNGVETRSPGVLACGDELAEKESYLQEIGYTRTTYDCN' A
#
# COMPACT_ATOMS: atom_id res chain seq x y z
N MET A 1 -32.67 -3.31 36.04
CA MET A 1 -31.65 -3.72 35.05
C MET A 1 -30.37 -4.10 35.78
N ASN A 2 -29.93 -5.36 35.63
CA ASN A 2 -28.84 -5.93 36.43
C ASN A 2 -27.49 -5.29 36.09
N LYS A 3 -26.76 -4.83 37.11
CA LYS A 3 -25.44 -4.18 36.99
C LYS A 3 -24.41 -5.02 36.21
N SER A 4 -24.60 -6.34 36.12
CA SER A 4 -23.73 -7.25 35.38
C SER A 4 -23.87 -7.17 33.85
N ILE A 5 -25.04 -6.77 33.34
CA ILE A 5 -25.29 -6.68 31.89
C ILE A 5 -24.59 -5.44 31.30
N LEU A 6 -24.55 -4.34 32.06
CA LEU A 6 -23.92 -3.09 31.65
C LEU A 6 -22.40 -3.25 31.43
N LYS A 7 -21.75 -4.13 32.20
CA LYS A 7 -20.31 -4.43 32.04
C LYS A 7 -20.02 -5.28 30.80
N ALA A 8 -20.93 -6.17 30.42
CA ALA A 8 -20.76 -7.02 29.25
C ALA A 8 -20.83 -6.22 27.94
N ILE A 9 -21.70 -5.21 27.88
CA ILE A 9 -21.86 -4.33 26.71
C ILE A 9 -20.63 -3.41 26.53
N ALA A 10 -20.03 -2.95 27.63
CA ALA A 10 -18.83 -2.11 27.58
C ALA A 10 -17.60 -2.88 27.06
N LEU A 11 -17.49 -4.20 27.34
CA LEU A 11 -16.37 -5.02 26.91
C LEU A 11 -16.41 -5.39 25.42
N THR A 12 -17.59 -5.59 24.85
CA THR A 12 -17.73 -5.85 23.40
C THR A 12 -17.50 -4.61 22.55
N PHE A 13 -17.74 -3.41 23.07
CA PHE A 13 -17.53 -2.17 22.32
C PHE A 13 -16.04 -1.84 22.12
N VAL A 14 -15.16 -2.24 23.04
CA VAL A 14 -13.71 -1.99 22.95
C VAL A 14 -13.03 -2.95 21.96
N MET A 15 -13.54 -4.17 21.77
CA MET A 15 -13.00 -5.11 20.76
C MET A 15 -13.30 -4.70 19.32
N CYS A 16 -14.38 -3.96 19.05
CA CYS A 16 -14.65 -3.45 17.70
C CYS A 16 -13.74 -2.28 17.28
N LEU A 17 -13.10 -1.58 18.22
CA LEU A 17 -12.16 -0.50 17.91
C LEU A 17 -10.78 -1.02 17.47
N ALA A 18 -10.48 -2.30 17.64
CA ALA A 18 -9.26 -2.92 17.12
C ALA A 18 -9.28 -3.16 15.60
N PHE A 19 -10.43 -2.94 14.94
CA PHE A 19 -10.52 -2.87 13.48
C PHE A 19 -10.39 -1.43 12.94
N SER A 20 -9.96 -0.48 13.77
CA SER A 20 -9.74 0.93 13.37
C SER A 20 -8.36 1.20 12.78
N SER A 21 -7.78 0.23 12.06
CA SER A 21 -6.73 0.49 11.09
C SER A 21 -7.16 -0.05 9.73
N CYS A 22 -8.38 0.31 9.32
CA CYS A 22 -8.64 0.47 7.89
C CYS A 22 -7.88 1.74 7.50
N GLU A 23 -6.56 1.64 7.35
CA GLU A 23 -5.82 2.65 6.59
C GLU A 23 -6.57 2.75 5.26
N LEU A 24 -6.94 3.97 4.85
CA LEU A 24 -7.43 4.18 3.49
C LEU A 24 -6.40 3.49 2.60
N LEU A 25 -6.81 2.43 1.91
CA LEU A 25 -5.93 1.66 1.05
C LEU A 25 -5.55 2.60 -0.09
N ASP A 26 -4.45 3.32 0.09
CA ASP A 26 -3.94 4.25 -0.92
C ASP A 26 -3.50 3.37 -2.08
N CYS A 27 -4.22 3.49 -3.19
CA CYS A 27 -4.09 2.66 -4.37
C CYS A 27 -3.72 3.55 -5.53
N LYS A 28 -2.63 3.23 -6.21
CA LYS A 28 -2.18 3.92 -7.41
C LYS A 28 -1.92 2.93 -8.53
N THR A 29 -1.91 3.44 -9.76
CA THR A 29 -1.47 2.64 -10.90
C THR A 29 0.02 2.85 -11.06
N CYS A 30 0.79 1.77 -10.90
CA CYS A 30 2.24 1.80 -11.01
C CYS A 30 2.70 1.20 -12.33
N GLU A 31 3.58 1.89 -13.05
CA GLU A 31 4.25 1.43 -14.25
C GLU A 31 5.72 1.16 -13.95
N LEU A 32 6.26 0.03 -14.40
CA LEU A 32 7.70 -0.21 -14.35
C LEU A 32 8.37 0.59 -15.47
N VAL A 33 9.19 1.56 -15.10
CA VAL A 33 9.98 2.37 -16.01
C VAL A 33 11.41 1.84 -15.99
N SER A 34 11.91 1.41 -17.14
CA SER A 34 13.32 1.02 -17.31
C SER A 34 13.97 1.90 -18.36
N THR A 35 15.02 2.62 -17.95
CA THR A 35 15.82 3.49 -18.81
C THR A 35 17.15 2.81 -19.11
N THR A 36 17.42 2.48 -20.37
CA THR A 36 18.72 1.93 -20.79
C THR A 36 19.32 2.81 -21.87
N ASN A 37 20.52 3.37 -21.63
CA ASN A 37 21.20 4.28 -22.57
C ASN A 37 20.33 5.47 -23.03
N GLY A 38 19.50 6.01 -22.12
CA GLY A 38 18.60 7.12 -22.42
C GLY A 38 17.31 6.74 -23.16
N VAL A 39 17.08 5.45 -23.44
CA VAL A 39 15.82 4.94 -23.98
C VAL A 39 14.96 4.43 -22.82
N GLU A 40 13.78 5.01 -22.65
CA GLU A 40 12.80 4.55 -21.66
C GLU A 40 11.87 3.49 -22.25
N THR A 41 11.63 2.44 -21.47
CA THR A 41 10.61 1.43 -21.71
C THR A 41 9.68 1.39 -20.51
N ARG A 42 8.37 1.38 -20.75
CA ARG A 42 7.34 1.32 -19.70
C ARG A 42 6.55 0.01 -19.79
N SER A 43 6.32 -0.63 -18.65
CA SER A 43 5.34 -1.73 -18.57
C SER A 43 3.91 -1.18 -18.55
N PRO A 44 2.91 -2.01 -18.87
CA PRO A 44 1.52 -1.67 -18.56
C PRO A 44 1.37 -1.34 -17.06
N GLY A 45 0.53 -0.36 -16.76
CA GLY A 45 0.19 0.01 -15.40
C GLY A 45 -0.54 -1.10 -14.66
N VAL A 46 -0.12 -1.36 -13.43
CA VAL A 46 -0.75 -2.31 -12.52
C VAL A 46 -1.19 -1.58 -11.25
N LEU A 47 -2.39 -1.90 -10.76
CA LEU A 47 -2.88 -1.33 -9.51
C LEU A 47 -2.08 -1.91 -8.34
N ALA A 48 -1.49 -1.06 -7.52
CA ALA A 48 -0.80 -1.43 -6.30
C ALA A 48 -1.37 -0.62 -5.12
N CYS A 49 -1.50 -1.27 -3.96
CA CYS A 49 -2.11 -0.65 -2.79
C CYS A 49 -1.33 -0.97 -1.51
N GLY A 50 -1.42 -0.09 -0.51
CA GLY A 50 -0.85 -0.33 0.82
C GLY A 50 0.65 -0.64 0.77
N ASP A 51 1.07 -1.75 1.39
CA ASP A 51 2.47 -2.17 1.45
C ASP A 51 3.10 -2.38 0.07
N GLU A 52 2.32 -2.89 -0.91
CA GLU A 52 2.82 -3.09 -2.28
C GLU A 52 3.11 -1.75 -2.97
N LEU A 53 2.25 -0.75 -2.73
CA LEU A 53 2.47 0.59 -3.25
C LEU A 53 3.72 1.21 -2.63
N ALA A 54 3.89 1.09 -1.31
CA ALA A 54 5.06 1.60 -0.61
C ALA A 54 6.37 0.94 -1.10
N GLU A 55 6.35 -0.39 -1.32
CA GLU A 55 7.48 -1.12 -1.90
C GLU A 55 7.82 -0.57 -3.28
N LYS A 56 6.83 -0.39 -4.16
CA LYS A 56 7.01 0.11 -5.53
C LYS A 56 7.51 1.54 -5.56
N GLU A 57 6.96 2.45 -4.77
CA GLU A 57 7.41 3.86 -4.71
C GLU A 57 8.87 3.98 -4.22
N SER A 58 9.32 3.02 -3.39
CA SER A 58 10.71 2.97 -2.92
C SER A 58 11.68 2.21 -3.83
N TYR A 59 11.16 1.54 -4.87
CA TYR A 59 11.95 0.65 -5.70
C TYR A 59 12.85 1.42 -6.67
N LEU A 60 14.15 1.16 -6.56
CA LEU A 60 15.17 1.63 -7.49
C LEU A 60 16.19 0.50 -7.69
N GLN A 61 16.39 0.11 -8.95
CA GLN A 61 17.43 -0.84 -9.33
C GLN A 61 18.28 -0.26 -10.45
N GLU A 62 19.59 -0.27 -10.26
CA GLU A 62 20.57 0.18 -11.26
C GLU A 62 21.54 -0.96 -11.56
N ILE A 63 21.55 -1.42 -12.82
CA ILE A 63 22.42 -2.49 -13.31
C ILE A 63 23.10 -2.00 -14.59
N GLY A 64 24.40 -1.71 -14.52
CA GLY A 64 25.15 -1.15 -15.65
C GLY A 64 24.58 0.21 -16.08
N TYR A 65 24.13 0.31 -17.33
CA TYR A 65 23.50 1.51 -17.90
C TYR A 65 21.97 1.48 -17.86
N THR A 66 21.39 0.50 -17.16
CA THR A 66 19.96 0.32 -17.00
C THR A 66 19.54 0.80 -15.61
N ARG A 67 18.60 1.76 -15.56
CA ARG A 67 17.92 2.20 -14.33
C ARG A 67 16.46 1.79 -14.40
N THR A 68 15.97 1.13 -13.35
CA THR A 68 14.60 0.64 -13.26
C THR A 68 13.94 1.20 -12.00
N THR A 69 12.78 1.82 -12.16
CA THR A 69 11.95 2.42 -11.09
C THR A 69 10.48 2.14 -11.35
N TYR A 70 9.63 2.23 -10.33
CA TYR A 70 8.18 2.32 -10.57
C TYR A 70 7.72 3.78 -10.54
N ASP A 71 6.86 4.13 -11.50
CA ASP A 71 6.15 5.41 -11.59
C ASP A 71 4.69 5.17 -11.21
N CYS A 72 4.28 5.62 -10.01
CA CYS A 72 2.96 5.39 -9.45
C CYS A 72 2.13 6.68 -9.46
N ASN A 73 1.05 6.70 -10.25
CA ASN A 73 0.09 7.81 -10.36
C ASN A 73 -1.31 7.45 -9.87
#